data_AF-A0A3S1N189-F1
#
_entry.id   AF-A0A3S1N189-F1
#
_cell.length_a   1.000
_cell.length_b   1.000
_cell.length_c   1.000
_cell.angle_alpha   90.00
_cell.angle_beta   90.00
_cell.angle_gamma   90.00
#
_symmetry.space_group_name_H-M   'P 1'
#
loop_
_entity.id
_entity.type
_entity.pdbx_description
1 polymer ?
#
loop_
_entity_poly.entity_id
_entity_poly.type
_entity_poly.pdbx_seq_one_letter_code
_entity_poly.pdbx_strand_id
1 'polypeptide(L)'
;DHLYADALRRAAARFGGQIVAEKEFKDTGTARRTDTGATQIQLQISVFTQDLPEHDVLLVADESEVFGTYVPYRTWTSRLVAGTAGLVASSWHPASEQWGGIQMQSRFLKTTGRRMLSKDMSAWTAVRAVGEATTRINGDDPKKISDYIRSDDFSVAAFKGQKLTFRKWNLQLRQPIMLGDTKSVVSTSPQEGYLHQVSELDTLGIDQPETKCVLK
;
A
#
# COMPACT_ATOMS: atom_id res chain seq x y z
N ASP A 1 0.17 -8.75 10.76
CA ASP A 1 -0.90 -9.66 10.27
C ASP A 1 -2.30 -9.26 10.74
N HIS A 2 -2.65 -9.36 12.03
CA HIS A 2 -4.03 -9.04 12.47
C HIS A 2 -4.49 -7.62 12.13
N LEU A 3 -3.63 -6.61 12.32
CA LEU A 3 -3.95 -5.22 11.96
C LEU A 3 -4.16 -5.05 10.44
N TYR A 4 -3.42 -5.80 9.62
CA TYR A 4 -3.60 -5.82 8.17
C TYR A 4 -4.92 -6.49 7.80
N ALA A 5 -5.25 -7.63 8.42
CA ALA A 5 -6.54 -8.29 8.25
C ALA A 5 -7.71 -7.38 8.64
N ASP A 6 -7.61 -6.63 9.75
CA ASP A 6 -8.61 -5.63 10.14
C ASP A 6 -8.75 -4.52 9.10
N ALA A 7 -7.64 -4.07 8.51
CA ALA A 7 -7.67 -3.10 7.43
C ALA A 7 -8.38 -3.65 6.18
N LEU A 8 -8.17 -4.92 5.83
CA LEU A 8 -8.90 -5.60 4.75
C LEU A 8 -10.39 -5.72 5.06
N ARG A 9 -10.78 -6.14 6.26
CA ARG A 9 -12.19 -6.23 6.68
C ARG A 9 -12.90 -4.88 6.57
N ARG A 10 -12.24 -3.83 7.05
CA ARG A 10 -12.76 -2.45 6.95
C ARG A 10 -12.93 -2.02 5.50
N ALA A 11 -11.95 -2.29 4.64
CA ALA A 11 -12.04 -1.96 3.22
C ALA A 11 -13.17 -2.74 2.52
N ALA A 12 -13.31 -4.04 2.81
CA ALA A 12 -14.41 -4.84 2.29
C ALA A 12 -15.77 -4.26 2.70
N ALA A 13 -15.97 -3.96 3.99
CA ALA A 13 -17.20 -3.34 4.47
C ALA A 13 -17.49 -1.98 3.80
N ARG A 14 -16.45 -1.14 3.62
CA ARG A 14 -16.58 0.18 3.00
C ARG A 14 -16.96 0.12 1.52
N PHE A 15 -16.41 -0.84 0.78
CA PHE A 15 -16.60 -0.95 -0.66
C PHE A 15 -17.61 -2.05 -1.07
N GLY A 16 -18.37 -2.59 -0.11
CA GLY A 16 -19.41 -3.59 -0.37
C GLY A 16 -18.89 -4.99 -0.68
N GLY A 17 -17.64 -5.30 -0.34
CA GLY A 17 -17.08 -6.65 -0.44
C GLY A 17 -17.64 -7.57 0.65
N GLN A 18 -17.99 -8.80 0.27
CA GLN A 18 -18.47 -9.82 1.18
C GLN A 18 -17.33 -10.79 1.56
N ILE A 19 -17.04 -10.91 2.86
CA ILE A 19 -16.11 -11.92 3.37
C ILE A 19 -16.89 -13.21 3.60
N VAL A 20 -16.70 -14.17 2.71
CA VAL A 20 -17.42 -15.47 2.74
C VAL A 20 -16.75 -16.50 3.63
N ALA A 21 -15.45 -16.35 3.91
CA ALA A 21 -14.68 -17.20 4.81
C ALA A 21 -13.40 -16.50 5.27
N GLU A 22 -12.91 -16.88 6.44
CA GLU A 22 -11.59 -16.51 6.95
C GLU A 22 -10.87 -17.76 7.45
N LYS A 23 -9.59 -17.90 7.11
CA LYS A 23 -8.75 -19.01 7.56
C LYS A 23 -7.44 -18.49 8.12
N GLU A 24 -7.04 -19.02 9.27
CA GLU A 24 -5.76 -18.72 9.91
C GLU A 24 -4.76 -19.83 9.58
N PHE A 25 -3.60 -19.44 9.03
CA PHE A 25 -2.49 -20.35 8.82
C PHE A 25 -1.54 -20.30 10.03
N LYS A 26 -1.50 -21.38 10.82
CA LYS A 26 -0.66 -21.46 12.03
C LYS A 26 0.67 -22.12 11.71
N ASP A 27 1.76 -21.35 11.77
CA ASP A 27 3.13 -21.90 11.70
C ASP A 27 3.46 -22.62 13.02
N THR A 28 3.58 -23.95 12.98
CA THR A 28 3.94 -24.77 14.15
C THR A 28 5.45 -24.84 14.40
N GLY A 29 6.26 -24.12 13.62
CA GLY A 29 7.68 -23.86 13.89
C GLY A 29 8.65 -25.03 13.67
N THR A 30 8.15 -26.26 13.50
CA THR A 30 8.97 -27.48 13.37
C THR A 30 9.49 -27.74 11.97
N ALA A 31 8.84 -27.20 10.94
CA ALA A 31 9.12 -27.58 9.55
C ALA A 31 10.26 -26.76 8.91
N ARG A 32 10.37 -25.48 9.22
CA ARG A 32 11.21 -24.54 8.44
C ARG A 32 12.72 -24.78 8.43
N ARG A 33 13.24 -25.51 9.42
CA ARG A 33 14.70 -25.77 9.56
C ARG A 33 15.19 -27.01 8.81
N THR A 34 14.30 -27.73 8.14
CA THR A 34 14.65 -28.89 7.32
C THR A 34 14.22 -28.65 5.86
N ASP A 35 14.98 -29.16 4.88
CA ASP A 35 14.64 -29.07 3.44
C ASP A 35 13.20 -29.55 3.13
N THR A 36 12.64 -30.40 4.00
CA THR A 36 11.27 -30.91 3.91
C THR A 36 10.19 -29.89 4.30
N GLY A 37 10.46 -28.88 5.11
CA GLY A 37 9.39 -28.01 5.61
C GLY A 37 8.96 -26.88 4.70
N ALA A 38 9.87 -26.30 3.92
CA ALA A 38 9.50 -25.40 2.83
C ALA A 38 8.66 -26.14 1.77
N THR A 39 8.96 -27.43 1.55
CA THR A 39 8.18 -28.31 0.66
C THR A 39 6.80 -28.63 1.27
N GLN A 40 6.72 -28.84 2.58
CA GLN A 40 5.45 -29.09 3.28
C GLN A 40 4.52 -27.87 3.23
N ILE A 41 5.00 -26.65 3.48
CA ILE A 41 4.16 -25.44 3.38
C ILE A 41 3.60 -25.32 1.96
N GLN A 42 4.43 -25.50 0.94
CA GLN A 42 4.01 -25.42 -0.46
C GLN A 42 2.92 -26.44 -0.83
N LEU A 43 3.07 -27.70 -0.39
CA LEU A 43 2.06 -28.75 -0.61
C LEU A 43 0.77 -28.50 0.16
N GLN A 44 0.85 -27.81 1.30
CA GLN A 44 -0.30 -27.53 2.16
C GLN A 44 -1.16 -26.36 1.66
N ILE A 45 -0.63 -25.37 0.92
CA ILE A 45 -1.43 -24.21 0.49
C ILE A 45 -2.68 -24.61 -0.31
N SER A 46 -2.52 -25.53 -1.27
CA SER A 46 -3.65 -25.95 -2.12
C SER A 46 -4.72 -26.63 -1.27
N VAL A 47 -4.34 -27.61 -0.44
CA VAL A 47 -5.29 -28.28 0.47
C VAL A 47 -5.87 -27.31 1.52
N PHE A 48 -5.08 -26.37 2.02
CA PHE A 48 -5.51 -25.35 2.98
C PHE A 48 -6.60 -24.43 2.41
N THR A 49 -6.63 -24.23 1.10
CA THR A 49 -7.62 -23.39 0.41
C THR A 49 -8.76 -24.18 -0.23
N GLN A 50 -8.78 -25.51 -0.11
CA GLN A 50 -9.71 -26.41 -0.80
C GLN A 50 -11.17 -26.28 -0.34
N ASP A 51 -11.39 -26.09 0.95
CA ASP A 51 -12.71 -25.98 1.59
C ASP A 51 -13.24 -24.54 1.62
N LEU A 52 -12.54 -23.58 1.00
CA LEU A 52 -13.07 -22.23 0.86
C LEU A 52 -14.33 -22.25 -0.01
N PRO A 53 -15.39 -21.52 0.36
CA PRO A 53 -16.57 -21.38 -0.49
C PRO A 53 -16.22 -20.64 -1.79
N GLU A 54 -17.13 -20.67 -2.77
CA GLU A 54 -16.97 -19.86 -3.99
C GLU A 54 -16.71 -18.39 -3.64
N HIS A 55 -15.67 -17.84 -4.25
CA HIS A 55 -15.19 -16.48 -4.02
C HIS A 55 -14.49 -15.96 -5.27
N ASP A 56 -14.42 -14.64 -5.44
CA ASP A 56 -13.80 -14.01 -6.62
C ASP A 56 -12.30 -13.75 -6.43
N VAL A 57 -11.92 -13.38 -5.21
CA VAL A 57 -10.56 -12.95 -4.84
C VAL A 57 -10.17 -13.54 -3.50
N LEU A 58 -8.92 -13.99 -3.38
CA LEU A 58 -8.31 -14.43 -2.13
C LEU A 58 -7.40 -13.32 -1.61
N LEU A 59 -7.69 -12.83 -0.39
CA LEU A 59 -6.89 -11.80 0.27
C LEU A 59 -5.95 -12.42 1.30
N VAL A 60 -4.66 -12.08 1.20
CA VAL A 60 -3.60 -12.59 2.09
C VAL A 60 -3.17 -11.49 3.06
N ALA A 61 -3.15 -11.84 4.35
CA ALA A 61 -2.67 -10.99 5.43
C ALA A 61 -1.48 -11.65 6.14
N ASP A 62 -0.30 -11.55 5.54
CA ASP A 62 0.96 -12.08 6.07
C ASP A 62 2.08 -11.07 5.84
N GLU A 63 2.25 -10.15 6.78
CA GLU A 63 3.30 -9.13 6.79
C GLU A 63 4.65 -9.71 7.19
N SER A 64 4.66 -10.90 7.81
CA SER A 64 5.88 -11.64 8.14
C SER A 64 6.48 -12.40 6.96
N GLU A 65 5.77 -12.43 5.83
CA GLU A 65 6.13 -13.14 4.60
C GLU A 65 6.40 -14.63 4.81
N VAL A 66 5.74 -15.21 5.81
CA VAL A 66 6.00 -16.57 6.26
C VAL A 66 5.41 -17.62 5.33
N PHE A 67 4.19 -17.40 4.87
CA PHE A 67 3.44 -18.33 4.01
C PHE A 67 2.82 -17.63 2.80
N GLY A 68 2.51 -16.34 2.90
CA GLY A 68 1.78 -15.56 1.92
C GLY A 68 2.44 -15.56 0.56
N THR A 69 3.78 -15.56 0.51
CA THR A 69 4.56 -15.60 -0.74
C THR A 69 4.36 -16.90 -1.53
N TYR A 70 3.92 -17.99 -0.88
CA TYR A 70 3.61 -19.25 -1.54
C TYR A 70 2.19 -19.32 -2.09
N VAL A 71 1.28 -18.45 -1.62
CA VAL A 71 -0.16 -18.49 -1.97
C VAL A 71 -0.41 -18.24 -3.46
N PRO A 72 0.20 -17.23 -4.11
CA PRO A 72 0.04 -17.03 -5.54
C PRO A 72 0.33 -18.31 -6.34
N TYR A 73 -0.58 -18.64 -7.25
CA TYR A 73 -0.53 -19.82 -8.14
C TYR A 73 -0.64 -21.19 -7.46
N ARG A 74 -0.92 -21.26 -6.15
CA ARG A 74 -1.06 -22.52 -5.39
C ARG A 74 -2.39 -22.66 -4.66
N THR A 75 -3.36 -21.80 -4.95
CA THR A 75 -4.72 -21.94 -4.43
C THR A 75 -5.41 -23.16 -5.06
N TRP A 76 -6.32 -23.80 -4.34
CA TRP A 76 -7.11 -24.93 -4.86
C TRP A 76 -7.93 -24.54 -6.09
N THR A 77 -8.69 -23.45 -5.95
CA THR A 77 -9.43 -22.83 -7.04
C THR A 77 -8.61 -21.68 -7.59
N SER A 78 -8.43 -21.62 -8.92
CA SER A 78 -7.72 -20.52 -9.58
C SER A 78 -8.47 -19.21 -9.37
N ARG A 79 -8.00 -18.40 -8.42
CA ARG A 79 -8.54 -17.09 -8.05
C ARG A 79 -7.43 -16.06 -7.97
N LEU A 80 -7.79 -14.80 -8.15
CA LEU A 80 -6.84 -13.70 -8.02
C LEU A 80 -6.40 -13.60 -6.56
N VAL A 81 -5.10 -13.44 -6.34
CA VAL A 81 -4.52 -13.27 -5.00
C VAL A 81 -4.08 -11.83 -4.85
N ALA A 82 -4.48 -11.19 -3.75
CA ALA A 82 -4.10 -9.82 -3.41
C ALA A 82 -3.84 -9.68 -1.90
N GLY A 83 -3.26 -8.56 -1.50
CA GLY A 83 -2.96 -8.26 -0.08
C GLY A 83 -1.47 -8.11 0.13
N THR A 84 -0.89 -8.87 1.06
CA THR A 84 0.58 -8.89 1.26
C THR A 84 1.33 -9.70 0.20
N ALA A 85 0.62 -10.47 -0.62
CA ALA A 85 1.17 -11.24 -1.75
C ALA A 85 0.24 -11.17 -2.98
N GLY A 86 0.78 -11.52 -4.15
CA GLY A 86 0.06 -11.40 -5.42
C GLY A 86 -0.01 -9.94 -5.87
N LEU A 87 -1.21 -9.38 -5.97
CA LEU A 87 -1.41 -7.95 -6.18
C LEU A 87 -1.28 -7.18 -4.85
N VAL A 88 -0.25 -6.34 -4.77
CA VAL A 88 0.11 -5.61 -3.56
C VAL A 88 -0.12 -4.11 -3.76
N ALA A 89 -0.84 -3.51 -2.82
CA ALA A 89 -1.02 -2.07 -2.74
C ALA A 89 0.22 -1.41 -2.14
N SER A 90 0.80 -0.45 -2.84
CA SER A 90 2.08 0.18 -2.48
C SER A 90 2.09 1.68 -2.78
N SER A 91 2.81 2.46 -1.97
CA SER A 91 2.95 3.91 -2.24
C SER A 91 3.86 4.16 -3.44
N TRP A 92 4.72 3.22 -3.80
CA TRP A 92 5.56 3.29 -4.98
C TRP A 92 5.94 1.90 -5.46
N HIS A 93 5.91 1.74 -6.79
CA HIS A 93 6.29 0.50 -7.43
C HIS A 93 7.56 0.69 -8.28
N PRO A 94 8.52 -0.26 -8.25
CA PRO A 94 9.72 -0.26 -9.09
C PRO A 94 9.44 0.00 -10.58
N ALA A 95 8.34 -0.53 -11.09
CA ALA A 95 7.89 -0.40 -12.48
C ALA A 95 6.94 0.79 -12.73
N SER A 96 6.91 1.79 -11.85
CA SER A 96 6.17 3.03 -12.11
C SER A 96 6.87 3.85 -13.19
N GLU A 97 6.19 4.05 -14.31
CA GLU A 97 6.73 4.75 -15.47
C GLU A 97 6.06 6.11 -15.73
N GLN A 98 4.79 6.25 -15.36
CA GLN A 98 3.97 7.42 -15.65
C GLN A 98 4.41 8.66 -14.86
N TRP A 99 4.03 9.84 -15.36
CA TRP A 99 4.23 11.15 -14.71
C TRP A 99 5.66 11.48 -14.30
N GLY A 100 6.63 10.96 -15.05
CA GLY A 100 8.05 11.14 -14.75
C GLY A 100 8.66 10.04 -13.87
N GLY A 101 7.93 8.95 -13.62
CA GLY A 101 8.36 7.82 -12.80
C GLY A 101 9.61 7.13 -13.34
N ILE A 102 9.74 6.98 -14.68
CA ILE A 102 10.95 6.43 -15.31
C ILE A 102 12.19 7.26 -14.95
N GLN A 103 12.07 8.59 -15.01
CA GLN A 103 13.19 9.50 -14.75
C GLN A 103 13.58 9.44 -13.27
N MET A 104 12.61 9.40 -12.37
CA MET A 104 12.86 9.20 -10.95
C MET A 104 13.58 7.88 -10.69
N GLN A 105 13.06 6.78 -11.24
CA GLN A 105 13.65 5.45 -11.06
C GLN A 105 15.06 5.35 -11.64
N SER A 106 15.27 5.87 -12.84
CA SER A 106 16.58 5.88 -13.50
C SER A 106 17.62 6.65 -12.67
N ARG A 107 17.24 7.82 -12.13
CA ARG A 107 18.12 8.62 -11.28
C ARG A 107 18.43 7.91 -9.97
N PHE A 108 17.41 7.35 -9.31
CA PHE A 108 17.59 6.61 -8.06
C PHE A 108 18.49 5.38 -8.25
N LEU A 109 18.26 4.61 -9.31
CA LEU A 109 19.07 3.44 -9.65
C LEU A 109 20.53 3.82 -9.90
N LYS A 110 20.79 4.88 -10.67
CA LYS A 110 22.14 5.37 -10.93
C LYS A 110 22.88 5.77 -9.66
N THR A 111 22.17 6.34 -8.68
CA THR A 111 22.78 6.81 -7.42
C THR A 111 22.94 5.70 -6.39
N THR A 112 22.03 4.72 -6.32
CA THR A 112 21.95 3.76 -5.20
C THR A 112 22.27 2.32 -5.59
N GLY A 113 22.31 2.01 -6.90
CA GLY A 113 22.54 0.65 -7.40
C GLY A 113 21.34 -0.29 -7.29
N ARG A 114 20.17 0.19 -6.83
CA ARG A 114 18.91 -0.60 -6.79
C ARG A 114 17.69 0.22 -7.20
N ARG A 115 16.58 -0.45 -7.50
CA ARG A 115 15.30 0.23 -7.81
C ARG A 115 14.69 0.84 -6.53
N MET A 116 13.95 1.93 -6.70
CA MET A 116 13.25 2.63 -5.63
C MET A 116 12.04 1.82 -5.17
N LEU A 117 11.87 1.67 -3.86
CA LEU A 117 10.74 1.04 -3.20
C LEU A 117 9.84 2.09 -2.52
N SER A 118 8.69 1.65 -2.01
CA SER A 118 7.73 2.49 -1.27
C SER A 118 8.37 3.31 -0.14
N LYS A 119 9.27 2.71 0.65
CA LYS A 119 9.98 3.41 1.74
C LYS A 119 10.85 4.55 1.23
N ASP A 120 11.52 4.35 0.10
CA ASP A 120 12.40 5.35 -0.49
C ASP A 120 11.60 6.52 -1.06
N MET A 121 10.49 6.24 -1.74
CA MET A 121 9.61 7.30 -2.26
C MET A 121 8.97 8.10 -1.12
N SER A 122 8.57 7.44 -0.02
CA SER A 122 8.09 8.13 1.17
C SER A 122 9.16 9.04 1.78
N ALA A 123 10.40 8.57 1.89
CA ALA A 123 11.52 9.38 2.36
C ALA A 123 11.83 10.56 1.43
N TRP A 124 11.86 10.32 0.13
CA TRP A 124 12.06 11.36 -0.89
C TRP A 124 10.97 12.43 -0.80
N THR A 125 9.71 12.01 -0.66
CA THR A 125 8.56 12.91 -0.57
C THR A 125 8.61 13.73 0.72
N ALA A 126 9.03 13.14 1.84
CA ALA A 126 9.20 13.86 3.10
C ALA A 126 10.25 14.99 2.99
N VAL A 127 11.42 14.69 2.42
CA VAL A 127 12.46 15.71 2.21
C VAL A 127 11.99 16.77 1.21
N ARG A 128 11.31 16.36 0.13
CA ARG A 128 10.74 17.29 -0.85
C ARG A 128 9.69 18.22 -0.23
N ALA A 129 8.85 17.71 0.68
CA ALA A 129 7.83 18.49 1.37
C ALA A 129 8.46 19.61 2.22
N VAL A 130 9.50 19.28 2.98
CA VAL A 130 10.26 20.28 3.76
C VAL A 130 10.91 21.31 2.83
N GLY A 131 11.56 20.87 1.74
CA GLY A 131 12.20 21.78 0.79
C GLY A 131 11.21 22.69 0.02
N GLU A 132 10.03 22.18 -0.31
CA GLU A 132 8.97 22.99 -0.91
C GLU A 132 8.49 24.05 0.10
N ALA A 133 8.30 23.66 1.36
CA ALA A 133 7.88 24.58 2.41
C ALA A 133 8.91 25.68 2.66
N THR A 134 10.20 25.35 2.80
CA THR A 134 11.27 26.36 3.01
C THR A 134 11.35 27.37 1.87
N THR A 135 11.20 26.88 0.63
CA THR A 135 11.19 27.72 -0.58
C THR A 135 9.99 28.66 -0.58
N ARG A 136 8.80 28.17 -0.22
CA ARG A 136 7.56 28.94 -0.26
C ARG A 136 7.48 30.01 0.81
N ILE A 137 7.95 29.72 2.02
CA ILE A 137 7.96 30.70 3.12
C ILE A 137 9.18 31.64 3.07
N ASN A 138 10.15 31.35 2.19
CA ASN A 138 11.44 32.03 2.11
C ASN A 138 12.17 32.09 3.48
N GLY A 139 12.37 30.93 4.10
CA GLY A 139 12.98 30.85 5.42
C GLY A 139 13.18 29.42 5.92
N ASP A 140 13.86 29.30 7.05
CA ASP A 140 14.28 28.05 7.67
C ASP A 140 13.70 27.84 9.09
N ASP A 141 12.82 28.73 9.55
CA ASP A 141 12.16 28.61 10.86
C ASP A 141 11.31 27.32 10.93
N PRO A 142 11.63 26.36 11.82
CA PRO A 142 10.94 25.07 11.88
C PRO A 142 9.45 25.18 12.12
N LYS A 143 9.00 26.16 12.90
CA LYS A 143 7.58 26.35 13.21
C LYS A 143 6.83 26.82 11.97
N LYS A 144 7.32 27.84 11.27
CA LYS A 144 6.72 28.34 10.01
C LYS A 144 6.70 27.26 8.93
N ILE A 145 7.74 26.44 8.81
CA ILE A 145 7.77 25.28 7.91
C ILE A 145 6.64 24.30 8.27
N SER A 146 6.55 23.94 9.56
CA SER A 146 5.52 23.03 10.06
C SER A 146 4.11 23.56 9.84
N ASP A 147 3.89 24.84 10.10
CA ASP A 147 2.61 25.52 9.96
C ASP A 147 2.21 25.57 8.47
N TYR A 148 3.15 25.88 7.58
CA TYR A 148 2.91 25.88 6.13
C TYR A 148 2.58 24.48 5.60
N ILE A 149 3.36 23.44 5.96
CA ILE A 149 3.10 22.05 5.54
C ILE A 149 1.67 21.58 5.91
N ARG A 150 1.12 22.06 7.03
CA ARG A 150 -0.23 21.73 7.50
C ARG A 150 -1.33 22.64 6.94
N SER A 151 -0.97 23.69 6.20
CA SER A 151 -1.91 24.64 5.62
C SER A 151 -2.59 24.11 4.36
N ASP A 152 -3.69 24.74 3.96
CA ASP A 152 -4.39 24.44 2.70
C ASP A 152 -3.60 24.84 1.46
N ASP A 153 -2.63 25.74 1.61
CA ASP A 153 -1.80 26.24 0.51
C ASP A 153 -0.65 25.28 0.16
N PHE A 154 -0.35 24.32 1.05
CA PHE A 154 0.71 23.36 0.82
C PHE A 154 0.29 22.27 -0.17
N SER A 155 1.17 22.03 -1.15
CA SER A 155 1.13 20.81 -1.95
C SER A 155 2.53 20.41 -2.41
N VAL A 156 2.72 19.12 -2.68
CA VAL A 156 3.98 18.58 -3.18
C VAL A 156 3.75 17.71 -4.42
N ALA A 157 4.56 17.92 -5.45
CA ALA A 157 4.61 17.05 -6.62
C ALA A 157 5.60 15.90 -6.37
N ALA A 158 5.11 14.66 -6.43
CA ALA A 158 5.92 13.46 -6.19
C ALA A 158 5.67 12.34 -7.22
N PHE A 159 5.58 12.70 -8.51
CA PHE A 159 5.52 11.74 -9.63
C PHE A 159 4.31 10.78 -9.58
N LYS A 160 3.14 11.29 -9.17
CA LYS A 160 1.89 10.52 -9.01
C LYS A 160 0.71 11.08 -9.79
N GLY A 161 0.95 11.85 -10.84
CA GLY A 161 -0.10 12.39 -11.72
C GLY A 161 -0.96 13.50 -11.13
N GLN A 162 -0.83 13.79 -9.85
CA GLN A 162 -1.53 14.89 -9.18
C GLN A 162 -0.71 15.46 -8.02
N LYS A 163 -1.10 16.66 -7.57
CA LYS A 163 -0.52 17.29 -6.39
C LYS A 163 -0.89 16.50 -5.14
N LEU A 164 0.06 16.32 -4.22
CA LEU A 164 -0.16 15.64 -2.94
C LEU A 164 -0.34 16.67 -1.83
N THR A 165 -1.21 16.39 -0.87
CA THR A 165 -1.53 17.29 0.25
C THR A 165 -1.61 16.49 1.55
N PHE A 166 -1.64 17.15 2.70
CA PHE A 166 -1.83 16.48 3.99
C PHE A 166 -3.28 16.59 4.47
N ARG A 167 -3.80 15.51 5.04
CA ARG A 167 -5.12 15.48 5.67
C ARG A 167 -5.12 16.27 6.96
N LYS A 168 -6.14 17.11 7.16
CA LYS A 168 -6.28 17.94 8.37
C LYS A 168 -6.54 17.15 9.64
N TRP A 169 -7.13 15.95 9.53
CA TRP A 169 -7.58 15.18 10.69
C TRP A 169 -6.56 14.14 11.20
N ASN A 170 -5.55 13.79 10.40
CA ASN A 170 -4.54 12.80 10.81
C ASN A 170 -3.13 13.07 10.25
N LEU A 171 -2.91 14.18 9.54
CA LEU A 171 -1.65 14.54 8.87
C LEU A 171 -1.10 13.44 7.94
N GLN A 172 -1.96 12.54 7.48
CA GLN A 172 -1.57 11.55 6.48
C GLN A 172 -1.51 12.21 5.11
N LEU A 173 -0.47 11.85 4.34
CA LEU A 173 -0.32 12.31 2.96
C LEU A 173 -1.44 11.73 2.09
N ARG A 174 -2.26 12.59 1.49
CA ARG A 174 -3.19 12.26 0.41
C ARG A 174 -2.39 11.97 -0.84
N GLN A 175 -2.42 10.71 -1.28
CA GLN A 175 -1.70 10.28 -2.47
C GLN A 175 -2.35 9.08 -3.14
N PRO A 176 -2.20 8.95 -4.48
CA PRO A 176 -2.52 7.71 -5.17
C PRO A 176 -1.68 6.54 -4.65
N ILE A 177 -2.29 5.35 -4.67
CA ILE A 177 -1.67 4.08 -4.28
C ILE A 177 -1.60 3.18 -5.51
N MET A 178 -0.43 2.63 -5.78
CA MET A 178 -0.21 1.73 -6.92
C MET A 178 -0.58 0.31 -6.51
N LEU A 179 -1.35 -0.37 -7.34
CA LEU A 179 -1.61 -1.80 -7.23
C LEU A 179 -0.73 -2.50 -8.28
N GLY A 180 0.18 -3.35 -7.83
CA GLY A 180 1.14 -4.01 -8.72
C GLY A 180 1.42 -5.45 -8.33
N ASP A 181 1.93 -6.21 -9.27
CA ASP A 181 2.54 -7.52 -9.02
C ASP A 181 4.06 -7.35 -8.85
N THR A 182 4.83 -8.43 -8.95
CA THR A 182 6.30 -8.37 -8.82
C THR A 182 7.01 -7.64 -9.97
N LYS A 183 6.34 -7.39 -11.09
CA LYS A 183 6.97 -6.92 -12.33
C LYS A 183 6.40 -5.62 -12.85
N SER A 184 5.13 -5.34 -12.57
CA SER A 184 4.36 -4.30 -13.25
C SER A 184 3.37 -3.63 -12.31
N VAL A 185 3.06 -2.36 -12.63
CA VAL A 185 1.90 -1.69 -12.05
C VAL A 185 0.69 -2.12 -12.86
N VAL A 186 -0.30 -2.69 -12.18
CA VAL A 186 -1.58 -3.12 -12.79
C VAL A 186 -2.56 -1.96 -12.84
N SER A 187 -2.66 -1.19 -11.75
CA SER A 187 -3.51 -0.01 -11.70
C SER A 187 -3.00 0.99 -10.66
N THR A 188 -3.56 2.20 -10.69
CA THR A 188 -3.37 3.22 -9.65
C THR A 188 -4.73 3.55 -9.05
N SER A 189 -4.83 3.49 -7.72
CA SER A 189 -6.03 3.80 -6.96
C SER A 189 -6.01 5.27 -6.48
N PRO A 190 -7.18 5.93 -6.41
CA PRO A 190 -8.49 5.42 -6.83
C PRO A 190 -8.59 5.32 -8.36
N GLN A 191 -9.33 4.32 -8.85
CA GLN A 191 -9.68 4.24 -10.27
C GLN A 191 -10.80 5.23 -10.60
N GLU A 192 -11.01 5.51 -11.88
CA GLU A 192 -12.13 6.31 -12.35
C GLU A 192 -13.48 5.74 -11.86
N GLY A 193 -14.38 6.62 -11.43
CA GLY A 193 -15.71 6.27 -10.92
C GLY A 193 -15.81 6.21 -9.39
N TYR A 194 -14.69 6.20 -8.66
CA TYR A 194 -14.73 6.36 -7.20
C TYR A 194 -15.01 7.82 -6.84
N LEU A 195 -16.07 8.06 -6.07
CA LEU A 195 -16.52 9.39 -5.70
C LEU A 195 -16.29 9.68 -4.22
N HIS A 196 -15.94 10.92 -3.91
CA HIS A 196 -15.84 11.44 -2.56
C HIS A 196 -16.18 12.93 -2.53
N GLN A 197 -16.73 13.43 -1.42
CA GLN A 197 -17.25 14.80 -1.34
C GLN A 197 -16.17 15.88 -1.49
N VAL A 198 -14.94 15.59 -1.08
CA VAL A 198 -13.83 16.57 -1.05
C VAL A 198 -12.74 16.25 -2.07
N SER A 199 -12.27 15.00 -2.07
CA SER A 199 -11.21 14.51 -2.94
C SER A 199 -11.35 13.00 -3.07
N GLU A 200 -11.27 12.48 -4.29
CA GLU A 200 -11.29 11.03 -4.55
C GLU A 200 -10.19 10.28 -3.78
N LEU A 201 -9.06 10.93 -3.47
CA LEU A 201 -8.00 10.34 -2.64
C LEU A 201 -8.44 10.05 -1.21
N ASP A 202 -9.49 10.69 -0.71
CA ASP A 202 -10.05 10.43 0.62
C ASP A 202 -10.96 9.19 0.65
N THR A 203 -11.18 8.55 -0.51
CA THR A 203 -11.64 7.15 -0.56
C THR A 203 -10.60 6.17 0.00
N LEU A 204 -9.31 6.53 -0.02
CA LEU A 204 -8.22 5.66 0.42
C LEU A 204 -7.93 5.85 1.91
N GLY A 205 -7.92 4.77 2.68
CA GLY A 205 -7.56 4.82 4.11
C GLY A 205 -8.74 5.20 5.00
N ILE A 206 -8.47 5.88 6.12
CA ILE A 206 -9.51 6.32 7.09
C ILE A 206 -9.94 7.74 6.72
N ASP A 207 -11.23 7.91 6.47
CA ASP A 207 -11.81 9.20 6.11
C ASP A 207 -12.09 10.07 7.37
N GLN A 208 -12.35 11.36 7.18
CA GLN A 208 -12.61 12.32 8.24
C GLN A 208 -13.77 11.94 9.19
N PRO A 209 -14.97 11.50 8.72
CA PRO A 209 -16.05 11.12 9.63
C PRO A 209 -15.78 9.78 10.34
N GLU A 210 -14.83 8.97 9.86
CA GLU A 210 -14.49 7.66 10.44
C GLU A 210 -13.40 7.76 11.52
N THR A 211 -12.64 8.86 11.54
CA THR A 211 -11.48 8.99 12.42
C THR A 211 -11.87 9.33 13.86
N LYS A 212 -11.20 8.68 14.82
CA LYS A 212 -11.18 9.09 16.24
C LYS A 212 -9.99 10.00 16.57
N CYS A 213 -9.11 10.26 15.60
CA CYS A 213 -7.96 11.11 15.79
C CYS A 213 -8.42 12.57 15.95
N VAL A 214 -8.00 13.19 17.05
CA VAL A 214 -8.16 14.61 17.29
C VAL A 214 -6.75 15.21 17.37
N LEU A 215 -6.31 15.80 16.26
CA LEU A 215 -5.07 16.57 16.26
C LEU A 215 -5.30 17.85 17.06
N LYS A 216 -4.45 18.05 18.07
CA LYS A 216 -4.39 19.29 18.85
C LYS A 216 -3.40 20.25 18.22
#